data_AF-A0AAV5TNS7-F1
#
_entry.id   AF-A0AAV5TNS7-F1
#
_cell.length_a   1.000
_cell.length_b   1.000
_cell.length_c   1.000
_cell.angle_alpha   90.00
_cell.angle_beta   90.00
_cell.angle_gamma   90.00
#
_symmetry.space_group_name_H-M   'P 1'
#
loop_
_entity.id
_entity.type
_entity.pdbx_description
1 polymer ?
#
loop_
_entity_poly.entity_id
_entity_poly.type
_entity_poly.pdbx_seq_one_letter_code
_entity_poly.pdbx_strand_id
1 'polypeptide(L)' 'FSTNIHCPELAIIRFCIKDFDSTSANDFVGEYSIPFSSIRRILSDRLNTGYRHSPDECASLFVRIHIE' A
#
# COMPACT_ATOMS: atom_id res chain seq x y z
N PHE A 1 7.01 11.00 0.87
CA PHE A 1 7.27 10.72 -0.56
C PHE A 1 6.46 11.69 -1.39
N SER A 2 6.97 12.17 -2.53
CA SER A 2 6.24 13.00 -3.49
C SER A 2 6.57 12.55 -4.91
N THR A 3 5.57 12.50 -5.79
CA THR A 3 5.74 12.08 -7.20
C THR A 3 4.67 12.74 -8.07
N ASN A 4 5.03 13.03 -9.32
CA ASN A 4 4.08 13.46 -10.34
C ASN A 4 3.46 12.23 -11.03
N ILE A 5 2.16 12.29 -11.33
CA ILE A 5 1.45 11.25 -12.07
C ILE A 5 0.81 11.88 -13.30
N HIS A 6 1.32 11.50 -14.49
CA HIS A 6 0.89 12.11 -15.76
C HIS A 6 -0.42 11.55 -16.31
N CYS A 7 -0.71 10.27 -16.05
CA CYS A 7 -1.93 9.59 -16.48
C CYS A 7 -2.65 8.98 -15.25
N PRO A 8 -3.31 9.79 -14.41
CA PRO A 8 -3.97 9.33 -13.18
C PRO A 8 -4.97 8.20 -13.39
N GLU A 9 -5.66 8.20 -14.54
CA GLU A 9 -6.66 7.20 -14.92
C GLU A 9 -6.10 5.80 -15.16
N LEU A 10 -4.79 5.70 -15.43
CA LEU A 10 -4.07 4.43 -15.61
C LEU A 10 -3.21 4.06 -14.39
N ALA A 11 -3.19 4.91 -13.35
CA ALA A 11 -2.30 4.76 -12.22
C ALA A 11 -2.92 3.94 -11.07
N ILE A 12 -2.09 3.14 -10.41
CA ILE A 12 -2.41 2.39 -9.19
C ILE A 12 -1.35 2.74 -8.15
N ILE A 13 -1.78 3.03 -6.92
CA ILE A 13 -0.88 3.14 -5.78
C ILE A 13 -0.88 1.81 -5.04
N ARG A 14 0.31 1.24 -4.82
CA ARG A 14 0.51 0.05 -4.01
C ARG A 14 1.38 0.37 -2.80
N PHE A 15 0.84 0.10 -1.61
CA PHE A 15 1.60 0.04 -0.37
C PHE A 15 2.10 -1.40 -0.18
N CYS A 16 3.40 -1.55 0.08
CA CYS A 16 4.01 -2.85 0.34
C CYS A 16 4.85 -2.74 1.60
N ILE A 17 4.50 -3.53 2.60
CA ILE A 17 5.17 -3.61 3.88
C ILE A 17 6.04 -4.86 3.85
N LYS A 18 7.30 -4.69 4.18
CA LYS A 18 8.25 -5.78 4.32
C LYS A 18 8.96 -5.69 5.65
N ASP A 19 9.23 -6.84 6.25
CA ASP A 19 10.07 -6.94 7.43
C ASP A 19 11.54 -6.83 7.01
N PHE A 20 12.31 -6.03 7.72
CA PHE A 20 13.70 -5.77 7.37
C PHE A 20 14.59 -6.86 7.94
N ASP A 21 15.34 -7.54 7.06
CA ASP A 21 16.40 -8.46 7.46
C ASP A 21 17.76 -7.92 7.01
N SER A 22 18.76 -7.99 7.90
CA SER A 22 20.13 -7.51 7.62
C SER A 22 21.01 -8.54 6.91
N THR A 23 20.59 -9.80 6.87
CA THR A 23 21.35 -10.95 6.39
C THR A 23 20.70 -11.67 5.21
N SER A 24 19.40 -11.47 4.98
CA SER A 24 18.66 -12.03 3.84
C SER A 24 17.79 -10.99 3.14
N ALA A 25 16.95 -11.44 2.21
CA ALA A 25 15.93 -10.58 1.61
C ALA A 25 14.83 -10.26 2.63
N ASN A 26 14.29 -9.05 2.53
CA ASN A 26 13.17 -8.62 3.37
C ASN A 26 11.91 -9.45 3.10
N ASP A 27 11.31 -9.97 4.16
CA ASP A 27 10.11 -10.80 4.10
C ASP A 27 8.86 -9.96 3.84
N PHE A 28 7.91 -10.54 3.11
CA PHE A 28 6.62 -9.88 2.87
C PHE A 28 5.75 -9.91 4.12
N VAL A 29 5.25 -8.75 4.54
CA VAL A 29 4.34 -8.61 5.69
C VAL A 29 2.91 -8.36 5.20
N GLY A 30 2.75 -7.42 4.27
CA GLY A 30 1.45 -7.15 3.69
C GLY A 30 1.45 -6.13 2.56
N GLU A 31 0.32 -6.02 1.86
CA GLU A 31 0.13 -5.01 0.82
C GLU A 31 -1.30 -4.52 0.71
N TYR A 32 -1.45 -3.37 0.07
CA TYR A 32 -2.73 -2.82 -0.33
C TYR A 32 -2.57 -2.04 -1.64
N SER A 33 -3.47 -2.26 -2.60
CA SER A 33 -3.44 -1.58 -3.90
C SER A 33 -4.77 -0.87 -4.16
N ILE A 34 -4.70 0.38 -4.61
CA ILE A 34 -5.87 1.20 -4.92
C ILE A 34 -5.66 1.94 -6.23
N PRO A 35 -6.63 1.91 -7.17
CA PRO A 35 -6.61 2.78 -8.35
C PRO A 35 -6.53 4.24 -7.91
N PHE A 36 -5.74 5.06 -8.61
CA PHE A 36 -5.54 6.45 -8.21
C PHE A 36 -6.86 7.23 -8.15
N SER A 37 -7.79 6.93 -9.06
CA SER A 37 -9.15 7.48 -9.09
C SER A 37 -9.98 7.22 -7.82
N SER A 38 -9.62 6.23 -7.01
CA SER A 38 -10.35 5.83 -5.80
C SER A 38 -9.70 6.34 -4.51
N ILE A 39 -8.57 7.06 -4.60
CA ILE A 39 -7.84 7.55 -3.44
C ILE A 39 -8.66 8.57 -2.66
N ARG A 40 -8.64 8.41 -1.33
CA ARG A 40 -9.18 9.38 -0.37
C ARG A 40 -8.02 10.09 0.34
N ARG A 41 -8.26 11.32 0.81
CA ARG A 41 -7.29 12.12 1.58
C ARG A 41 -6.74 11.38 2.80
N ILE A 42 -7.59 10.58 3.43
CA ILE A 42 -7.24 9.70 4.54
C ILE A 42 -7.64 8.30 4.12
N LEU A 43 -6.70 7.37 4.19
CA LEU A 43 -6.90 5.97 3.90
C LEU A 43 -6.48 5.16 5.14
N SER A 44 -7.39 4.32 5.59
CA SER A 44 -7.18 3.37 6.69
C SER A 44 -7.83 2.07 6.23
N ASP A 45 -7.05 1.23 5.56
CA ASP A 45 -7.56 0.00 4.97
C ASP A 45 -6.79 -1.22 5.46
N ARG A 46 -7.41 -2.38 5.28
CA ARG A 46 -6.90 -3.69 5.64
C ARG A 46 -5.82 -4.10 4.66
N LEU A 47 -4.74 -4.67 5.20
CA LEU A 47 -3.67 -5.23 4.39
C LEU A 47 -3.99 -6.67 4.02
N ASN A 48 -3.59 -7.03 2.81
CA ASN A 48 -3.49 -8.42 2.38
C ASN A 48 -2.18 -8.98 2.93
N THR A 49 -2.25 -10.03 3.74
CA THR A 49 -1.08 -10.60 4.44
C THR A 49 -0.87 -12.07 4.10
N GLY A 50 0.27 -12.59 4.56
CA GLY A 50 0.65 -13.99 4.41
C GLY A 50 0.88 -14.42 2.96
N TYR A 51 1.18 -15.70 2.78
CA TYR A 51 1.53 -16.27 1.48
C TYR A 51 0.42 -16.14 0.42
N ARG A 52 -0.86 -16.11 0.85
CA ARG A 52 -2.01 -16.07 -0.05
C ARG A 52 -2.49 -14.65 -0.37
N HIS A 53 -1.86 -13.62 0.19
CA HIS A 53 -2.29 -12.24 0.03
C HIS A 53 -3.78 -12.07 0.39
N SER A 54 -4.21 -12.68 1.48
CA SER A 54 -5.60 -12.64 1.94
C SER A 54 -5.84 -11.44 2.87
N PRO A 55 -7.02 -10.82 2.84
CA PRO A 55 -7.35 -9.72 3.74
C PRO A 55 -7.23 -10.12 5.21
N ASP A 56 -6.49 -9.35 5.98
CA ASP A 56 -6.33 -9.53 7.42
C ASP A 56 -7.18 -8.49 8.17
N GLU A 57 -7.92 -8.89 9.20
CA GLU A 57 -8.77 -7.98 9.98
C GLU A 57 -7.96 -7.08 10.92
N CYS A 58 -6.78 -7.53 11.32
CA CYS A 58 -5.95 -6.88 12.31
C CYS A 58 -4.84 -6.04 11.66
N ALA A 59 -4.43 -6.36 10.44
CA ALA A 59 -3.38 -5.62 9.73
C ALA A 59 -3.96 -4.40 9.01
N SER A 60 -3.55 -3.21 9.43
CA SER A 60 -3.98 -1.95 8.83
C SER A 60 -2.83 -0.96 8.66
N LEU A 61 -2.96 -0.09 7.66
CA LEU A 61 -2.04 1.03 7.46
C LEU A 61 -2.83 2.33 7.38
N PHE A 62 -2.51 3.27 8.26
CA PHE A 62 -3.08 4.61 8.24
C PHE A 62 -2.17 5.57 7.46
N VAL A 63 -2.69 6.15 6.37
CA VAL A 63 -1.94 7.10 5.55
C VAL A 63 -2.76 8.35 5.27
N ARG A 64 -2.06 9.49 5.25
CA ARG A 64 -2.58 10.77 4.77
C ARG A 64 -1.98 11.06 3.40
N ILE A 65 -2.84 11.25 2.41
CA ILE A 65 -2.44 11.52 1.02
C ILE A 65 -2.89 12.94 0.66
N HIS A 66 -1.97 13.69 0.08
CA HIS A 66 -2.23 15.01 -0.49
C HIS A 66 -2.05 14.91 -2.01
N ILE A 67 -3.02 15.44 -2.76
CA ILE A 67 -3.01 15.49 -4.23
C ILE A 67 -3.19 16.96 -4.59
N GLU A 68 -2.25 17.48 -5.37
CA GLU A 68 -2.21 18.86 -5.88
C GLU A 68 -2.26 18.85 -7.41
#